data_AF-A0A973CBI8-F1
#
_entry.id   AF-A0A973CBI8-F1
#
_cell.length_a   1.000
_cell.length_b   1.000
_cell.length_c   1.000
_cell.angle_alpha   90.00
_cell.angle_beta   90.00
_cell.angle_gamma   90.00
#
_symmetry.space_group_name_H-M   'P 1'
#
loop_
_entity.id
_entity.type
_entity.pdbx_description
1 polymer ?
#
loop_
_entity_poly.entity_id
_entity_poly.type
_entity_poly.pdbx_seq_one_letter_code
_entity_poly.pdbx_strand_id
1 'polypeptide(L)' 'MLNQVDIHTLSAKYVAQHVAVVLQEMPAEFGFTVKEVIAMAITPHQGLFSNATTYQHRIDDALLEVNLT' A
#
# COMPACT_ATOMS: atom_id res chain seq x y z
N MET A 1 -19.50 -6.51 5.65
CA MET A 1 -18.66 -7.08 6.72
C MET A 1 -17.22 -7.16 6.24
N LEU A 2 -16.25 -6.70 7.04
CA LEU A 2 -14.80 -6.92 6.88
C LEU A 2 -14.31 -7.52 8.20
N ASN A 3 -13.66 -8.69 8.17
CA ASN A 3 -13.24 -9.40 9.39
C ASN A 3 -14.36 -9.55 10.44
N GLN A 4 -15.57 -9.90 10.00
CA GLN A 4 -16.78 -10.03 10.83
C GLN A 4 -17.28 -8.73 11.48
N VAL A 5 -16.73 -7.56 11.12
CA VAL A 5 -17.19 -6.24 11.56
C VAL A 5 -17.91 -5.52 10.42
N ASP A 6 -18.95 -4.74 10.72
CA ASP A 6 -19.60 -3.90 9.70
C ASP A 6 -18.60 -2.85 9.18
N ILE A 7 -18.43 -2.80 7.86
CA ILE A 7 -17.45 -1.92 7.21
C ILE A 7 -17.75 -0.44 7.46
N HIS A 8 -19.02 -0.07 7.61
CA HIS A 8 -19.44 1.30 7.86
C HIS A 8 -19.05 1.81 9.26
N THR A 9 -18.68 0.90 10.17
CA THR A 9 -18.22 1.24 11.53
C THR A 9 -16.70 1.38 11.63
N LEU A 10 -15.96 1.02 10.58
CA LEU A 10 -14.50 1.03 10.57
C LEU A 10 -13.94 2.38 10.13
N SER A 11 -12.82 2.79 10.71
CA SER A 11 -12.11 3.99 10.25
C SER A 11 -11.49 3.77 8.87
N ALA A 12 -11.35 4.83 8.08
CA ALA A 12 -10.69 4.77 6.77
C ALA A 12 -9.26 4.21 6.87
N LYS A 13 -8.53 4.55 7.94
CA LYS A 13 -7.19 3.99 8.20
C LYS A 13 -7.24 2.48 8.38
N TYR A 14 -8.18 1.96 9.17
CA TYR A 14 -8.31 0.51 9.35
C TYR A 14 -8.60 -0.18 8.01
N VAL A 15 -9.57 0.33 7.24
CA VAL A 15 -9.91 -0.26 5.94
C VAL A 15 -8.70 -0.27 5.00
N ALA A 16 -7.97 0.83 4.88
CA ALA A 16 -6.79 0.95 4.02
C ALA A 16 -5.60 0.08 4.46
N GLN A 17 -5.55 -0.37 5.72
CA GLN A 17 -4.53 -1.31 6.20
C GLN A 17 -4.87 -2.78 5.92
N HIS A 18 -6.12 -3.10 5.58
CA HIS A 18 -6.62 -4.47 5.44
C HIS A 18 -7.14 -4.79 4.04
N VAL A 19 -7.37 -3.78 3.20
CA VAL A 19 -7.90 -3.93 1.85
C VAL A 19 -7.03 -3.14 0.90
N ALA A 20 -6.50 -3.84 -0.11
CA ALA A 20 -5.85 -3.24 -1.27
C ALA A 20 -6.69 -3.53 -2.52
N VAL A 21 -6.65 -2.61 -3.49
CA VAL A 21 -7.37 -2.76 -4.77
C VAL A 21 -6.38 -2.83 -5.91
N VAL A 22 -6.60 -3.77 -6.83
CA VAL A 22 -5.81 -3.92 -8.06
C VAL A 22 -6.70 -3.55 -9.23
N LEU A 23 -6.29 -2.52 -9.97
CA LEU A 23 -6.93 -2.17 -11.23
C LEU A 23 -6.67 -3.29 -12.25
N GLN A 24 -7.74 -3.83 -12.82
CA GLN A 24 -7.64 -4.90 -13.83
C GLN A 24 -7.16 -4.35 -15.18
N GLU A 25 -7.56 -3.13 -15.53
CA GLU A 25 -7.10 -2.41 -16.72
C GLU A 25 -6.21 -1.25 -16.26
N MET A 26 -4.89 -1.37 -16.53
CA MET A 26 -3.97 -0.28 -16.22
C MET A 26 -4.02 0.78 -17.33
N PRO A 27 -4.15 2.08 -16.99
CA PRO A 27 -4.00 3.14 -17.98
C PRO A 27 -2.60 3.09 -18.59
N ALA A 28 -2.50 3.44 -19.89
CA ALA A 28 -1.25 3.34 -20.66
C ALA A 28 -0.07 4.12 -20.05
N GLU A 29 -0.35 5.14 -19.23
CA GLU A 29 0.64 5.77 -18.36
C GLU A 29 0.05 5.96 -16.96
N PHE A 30 0.71 5.36 -15.96
CA PHE A 30 0.40 5.60 -14.56
C PHE A 30 1.23 6.77 -13.98
N GLY A 31 2.28 7.22 -14.68
CA GLY A 31 3.11 8.36 -14.27
C GLY A 31 4.05 8.11 -13.09
N PHE A 32 4.11 6.87 -12.57
CA PHE A 32 4.93 6.46 -11.44
C PHE A 32 5.75 5.21 -11.78
N THR A 33 6.95 5.12 -11.23
CA THR A 33 7.75 3.90 -11.21
C THR A 33 7.10 2.86 -10.29
N VAL A 34 7.38 1.57 -10.53
CA VAL A 34 6.96 0.47 -9.64
C VAL A 34 7.32 0.75 -8.18
N LYS A 35 8.53 1.26 -7.93
CA LYS A 35 9.01 1.59 -6.58
C LYS A 35 8.15 2.67 -5.91
N GLU A 36 7.73 3.69 -6.66
CA GLU A 36 6.84 4.73 -6.15
C GLU A 36 5.44 4.19 -5.84
N VAL A 37 4.91 3.29 -6.68
CA VAL A 37 3.63 2.62 -6.39
C VAL A 37 3.71 1.79 -5.11
N ILE A 38 4.78 1.02 -4.93
CA ILE A 38 5.00 0.24 -3.70
C ILE A 38 5.16 1.16 -2.49
N ALA A 39 5.89 2.27 -2.62
CA ALA A 39 6.04 3.25 -1.55
C ALA A 39 4.70 3.87 -1.14
N MET A 40 3.81 4.16 -2.09
CA MET A 40 2.46 4.64 -1.81
C MET A 40 1.62 3.63 -1.02
N ALA A 41 1.80 2.34 -1.25
CA ALA A 41 1.09 1.29 -0.50
C ALA A 41 1.43 1.30 1.01
N ILE A 42 2.52 1.95 1.41
CA ILE A 42 2.93 2.07 2.81
C ILE A 42 2.13 3.14 3.58
N THR A 43 1.59 4.15 2.90
CA THR A 43 0.88 5.31 3.52
C THR A 43 -0.05 4.97 4.69
N PRO A 44 -0.98 3.98 4.61
CA PRO A 44 -1.87 3.67 5.72
C PRO A 44 -1.16 3.06 6.95
N HIS A 45 0.07 2.57 6.80
CA HIS A 45 0.90 2.01 7.87
C HIS A 45 1.91 3.01 8.46
N GLN A 46 2.02 4.21 7.90
CA GLN A 46 2.95 5.23 8.40
C GLN A 46 2.48 5.81 9.74
N GLY A 47 3.43 5.98 10.67
CA GLY A 47 3.22 6.72 11.91
C GLY A 47 3.42 8.22 11.69
N LEU A 48 2.90 9.05 12.61
CA LEU A 48 3.01 10.52 12.53
C LEU A 48 4.46 11.04 12.50
N PHE A 49 5.42 10.23 12.97
CA PHE A 49 6.85 10.56 13.04
C PHE A 49 7.70 9.65 12.16
N SER A 50 7.10 8.94 11.21
CA SER A 50 7.84 8.13 10.25
C SER A 50 8.60 9.03 9.29
N ASN A 51 9.86 8.68 9.02
CA ASN A 51 10.66 9.30 7.98
C ASN A 51 10.69 8.43 6.72
N ALA A 52 11.20 8.98 5.61
CA ALA A 52 11.24 8.29 4.32
C ALA A 52 11.97 6.93 4.36
N THR A 53 12.95 6.76 5.26
CA THR A 53 13.75 5.53 5.36
C THR A 53 13.16 4.47 6.28
N THR A 54 12.17 4.83 7.11
CA THR A 54 11.56 3.93 8.12
C THR A 54 11.05 2.63 7.50
N TYR A 55 10.58 2.69 6.25
CA TYR A 55 9.94 1.56 5.57
C TYR A 55 10.72 1.06 4.35
N GLN A 56 11.98 1.50 4.16
CA GLN A 56 12.76 1.16 2.98
C GLN A 56 12.91 -0.36 2.82
N HIS A 57 13.20 -1.09 3.90
CA HIS A 57 13.33 -2.55 3.85
C HIS A 57 12.06 -3.23 3.32
N ARG A 58 10.87 -2.78 3.75
CA ARG A 58 9.60 -3.35 3.28
C ARG A 58 9.35 -3.10 1.80
N ILE A 59 9.81 -1.95 1.29
CA ILE A 59 9.72 -1.62 -0.14
C ILE A 59 10.64 -2.55 -0.94
N ASP A 60 11.86 -2.76 -0.46
CA ASP A 60 12.84 -3.63 -1.12
C ASP A 60 12.41 -5.11 -1.07
N ASP A 61 11.88 -5.57 0.06
CA ASP A 61 11.30 -6.92 0.21
C ASP A 61 10.13 -7.14 -0.76
N ALA A 62 9.21 -6.17 -0.85
CA ALA A 62 8.08 -6.25 -1.77
C ALA A 62 8.51 -6.29 -3.23
N LEU A 63 9.54 -5.51 -3.61
CA LEU A 63 10.12 -5.55 -4.96
C LEU A 63 10.70 -6.92 -5.29
N LEU A 64 11.36 -7.56 -4.32
CA LEU A 64 11.92 -8.90 -4.46
C LEU A 64 10.80 -9.95 -4.62
N GLU A 65 9.75 -9.88 -3.80
CA GLU A 65 8.61 -10.81 -3.84
C GLU A 65 7.92 -10.84 -5.22
N VAL A 66 7.88 -9.70 -5.90
CA VAL A 66 7.28 -9.59 -7.24
C VAL A 66 8.30 -9.73 -8.39
N ASN A 67 9.56 -10.06 -8.09
CA ASN A 67 10.66 -10.23 -9.06
C ASN A 67 10.93 -8.98 -9.92
N LEU A 68 10.93 -7.79 -9.31
CA LEU A 68 11.16 -6.50 -9.97
C LEU A 68 12.45 -5.80 -9.49
N THR A 69 13.37 -6.55 -8.88
CA THR A 69 14.74 -6.12 -8.50
C THR A 69 15.78 -6.51 -9.53
#